data_AF-A0A0F8UT77-F1
#
_entry.id   AF-A0A0F8UT77-F1
#
_cell.length_a   1.000
_cell.length_b   1.000
_cell.length_c   1.000
_cell.angle_alpha   90.00
_cell.angle_beta   90.00
_cell.angle_gamma   90.00
#
_symmetry.space_group_name_H-M   'P 1'
#
loop_
_entity.id
_entity.type
_entity.pdbx_description
1 polymer ?
#
loop_
_entity_poly.entity_id
_entity_poly.type
_entity_poly.pdbx_seq_one_letter_code
_entity_poly.pdbx_strand_id
1 'polypeptide(L)'
;MPVSPPPRSRAGLIGPLRSTRGCKTCKIRKVKCGEEKPSCIRCTSTGRKCEYQGTFSGTFSSASSMSSILDTPLSSSPNTVWRERRAFAYYFQHAAPFVGGQLDLDFWKTIVPQVCRTEPAVWDAIIAISALFESPEPYPNLDCLHPGKPRALNQNHRDALNWYSRSVSGVRQRIERGSVDTFVGLISCVLFICIEALQGHVEEALRLYGQGGNLVLALRAQIACGAVTATNAALLEDTIVPIFARLGSIARAVVSNLLRSLIEDTEPTALQEFHSLKSARETIILLTAEIHSFQTTCAQHHLKFHASHLTPELINRQTILSAKLGAWRTAFTSLMVSLHPSDTVSPNQIGTVALIIAHYEMLSIMIAVCVSSVQMITDAYLPNFETIVEQSGIALDALARSDGTQAPYTFDITVVLPLFFTCLRCREPGIRRRALALLERAPQVQGFYKSISAVLFVRQIMALEEQFAAQLRNNSTMLGPTNVNCGYQRPTQAHGDEISGCDSHSSITSLGSESAASPYSIVAETGAMTATRLLIPEEARIGPVNVFWARDGFPPETAPEDIAKWNQNPDQRFLHFTRNQYDVASNTWHMVPEIIPAKVSF
;
A
#
# COMPACT_ATOMS: atom_id res chain seq x y z
N MET A 1 -16.79 45.69 91.08
CA MET A 1 -17.65 44.94 90.14
C MET A 1 -16.80 44.62 88.91
N PRO A 2 -16.40 43.36 88.70
CA PRO A 2 -15.51 42.98 87.61
C PRO A 2 -16.28 42.80 86.29
N VAL A 3 -15.72 43.36 85.20
CA VAL A 3 -16.31 43.39 83.85
C VAL A 3 -15.94 42.11 83.09
N SER A 4 -16.95 41.45 82.54
CA SER A 4 -16.88 40.17 81.82
C SER A 4 -16.33 40.31 80.38
N PRO A 5 -15.67 39.28 79.82
CA PRO A 5 -15.28 39.26 78.41
C PRO A 5 -16.40 38.72 77.48
N PRO A 6 -16.46 39.15 76.20
CA PRO A 6 -17.47 38.72 75.23
C PRO A 6 -17.09 37.40 74.49
N PRO A 7 -18.06 36.76 73.77
CA PRO A 7 -18.05 35.33 73.50
C PRO A 7 -17.37 34.91 72.19
N ARG A 8 -16.92 33.64 72.16
CA ARG A 8 -16.33 32.95 71.00
C ARG A 8 -17.40 32.57 69.96
N SER A 9 -17.20 33.00 68.71
CA SER A 9 -18.00 32.60 67.54
C SER A 9 -17.68 31.17 67.08
N ARG A 10 -18.71 30.34 66.95
CA ARG A 10 -18.67 29.00 66.32
C ARG A 10 -18.43 29.12 64.81
N ALA A 11 -17.30 28.59 64.33
CA ALA A 11 -17.09 28.30 62.92
C ALA A 11 -17.75 26.96 62.54
N GLY A 12 -18.49 26.95 61.43
CA GLY A 12 -19.21 25.81 60.90
C GLY A 12 -18.31 24.65 60.46
N LEU A 13 -18.83 23.43 60.64
CA LEU A 13 -18.22 22.15 60.32
C LEU A 13 -18.00 21.96 58.80
N ILE A 14 -16.74 21.98 58.36
CA ILE A 14 -16.32 21.43 57.07
C ILE A 14 -16.02 19.94 57.29
N GLY A 15 -16.79 19.04 56.65
CA GLY A 15 -16.55 17.60 56.70
C GLY A 15 -15.19 17.22 56.08
N PRO A 16 -14.47 16.22 56.60
CA PRO A 16 -13.13 15.90 56.12
C PRO A 16 -13.15 15.28 54.72
N LEU A 17 -12.40 15.89 53.81
CA LEU A 17 -12.10 15.39 52.46
C LEU A 17 -11.51 13.97 52.51
N ARG A 18 -12.10 13.05 51.74
CA ARG A 18 -11.65 11.64 51.67
C ARG A 18 -10.36 11.54 50.85
N SER A 19 -9.25 11.11 51.46
CA SER A 19 -8.02 10.76 50.72
C SER A 19 -8.29 9.56 49.80
N THR A 20 -7.96 9.71 48.52
CA THR A 20 -8.08 8.67 47.48
C THR A 20 -7.00 7.59 47.62
N ARG A 21 -5.88 7.87 48.31
CA ARG A 21 -4.69 7.01 48.39
C ARG A 21 -4.53 6.24 49.71
N GLY A 22 -5.42 6.43 50.67
CA GLY A 22 -5.40 5.68 51.94
C GLY A 22 -5.58 4.16 51.78
N CYS A 23 -4.95 3.38 52.67
CA CYS A 23 -5.12 1.92 52.73
C CYS A 23 -6.59 1.53 52.96
N LYS A 24 -6.97 0.31 52.57
CA LYS A 24 -8.33 -0.22 52.72
C LYS A 24 -8.80 -0.14 54.17
N THR A 25 -7.94 -0.52 55.12
CA THR A 25 -8.24 -0.54 56.55
C THR A 25 -8.57 0.84 57.11
N CYS A 26 -7.86 1.90 56.69
CA CYS A 26 -8.17 3.28 57.12
C CYS A 26 -9.43 3.82 56.44
N LYS A 27 -9.66 3.48 55.17
CA LYS A 27 -10.88 3.86 54.43
C LYS A 27 -12.14 3.26 55.05
N ILE A 28 -12.12 1.96 55.38
CA ILE A 28 -13.23 1.27 56.08
C ILE A 28 -13.52 1.94 57.42
N ARG A 29 -12.47 2.30 58.16
CA ARG A 29 -12.59 2.97 59.46
C ARG A 29 -12.98 4.45 59.37
N LYS A 30 -13.14 5.02 58.17
CA LYS A 30 -13.41 6.44 57.94
C LYS A 30 -12.43 7.37 58.68
N VAL A 31 -11.17 6.97 58.80
CA VAL A 31 -10.09 7.77 59.39
C VAL A 31 -9.06 8.12 58.33
N LYS A 32 -8.45 9.31 58.43
CA LYS A 32 -7.35 9.72 57.54
C LYS A 32 -6.19 8.71 57.64
N CYS A 33 -5.73 8.21 56.51
CA CYS A 33 -4.58 7.32 56.41
C CYS A 33 -3.28 8.15 56.40
N GLY A 34 -2.21 7.62 56.99
CA GLY A 34 -0.87 8.22 56.90
C GLY A 34 -0.13 7.89 55.59
N GLU A 35 -0.67 6.97 54.78
CA GLU A 35 -0.15 6.56 53.46
C GLU A 35 1.28 5.95 53.47
N GLU A 36 1.84 5.66 54.64
CA GLU A 36 3.12 4.98 54.75
C GLU A 36 3.00 3.52 54.24
N LYS A 37 3.99 3.07 53.44
CA LYS A 37 4.08 1.71 52.89
C LYS A 37 5.29 1.00 53.52
N PRO A 38 5.22 -0.31 53.84
CA PRO A 38 4.15 -1.26 53.52
C PRO A 38 2.90 -1.17 54.42
N SER A 39 3.02 -0.57 55.61
CA SER A 39 1.92 -0.42 56.58
C SER A 39 1.85 1.00 57.13
N CYS A 40 0.65 1.59 57.16
CA CYS A 40 0.47 2.94 57.70
C CYS A 40 0.58 2.96 59.23
N ILE A 41 1.05 4.08 59.77
CA ILE A 41 1.31 4.23 61.22
C ILE A 41 0.05 3.93 62.05
N ARG A 42 -1.13 4.31 61.56
CA ARG A 42 -2.42 4.06 62.25
C ARG A 42 -2.87 2.60 62.25
N CYS A 43 -2.48 1.82 61.25
CA CYS A 43 -2.70 0.38 61.24
C CYS A 43 -1.71 -0.29 62.19
N THR A 44 -0.43 0.08 62.09
CA THR A 44 0.65 -0.46 62.94
C THR A 44 0.42 -0.19 64.42
N SER A 45 0.09 1.05 64.80
CA SER A 45 -0.13 1.43 66.21
C SER A 45 -1.35 0.76 66.84
N THR A 46 -2.24 0.20 66.03
CA THR A 46 -3.42 -0.51 66.52
C THR A 46 -3.39 -2.01 66.24
N GLY A 47 -2.23 -2.55 65.81
CA GLY A 47 -2.02 -3.97 65.56
C GLY A 47 -2.86 -4.54 64.40
N ARG A 48 -3.36 -3.70 63.49
CA ARG A 48 -4.27 -4.13 62.41
C ARG A 48 -3.52 -4.35 61.11
N LYS A 49 -3.95 -5.37 60.36
CA LYS A 49 -3.45 -5.64 59.00
C LYS A 49 -3.69 -4.42 58.10
N CYS A 50 -2.61 -3.85 57.56
CA CYS A 50 -2.66 -2.75 56.62
C CYS A 50 -2.62 -3.30 55.20
N GLU A 51 -3.61 -2.98 54.38
CA GLU A 51 -3.69 -3.50 53.00
C GLU A 51 -3.90 -2.34 52.02
N TYR A 52 -2.93 -2.15 51.12
CA TYR A 52 -3.04 -1.26 49.97
C TYR A 52 -3.42 -2.08 48.74
N GLN A 53 -4.16 -1.48 47.80
CA GLN A 53 -4.56 -2.15 46.56
C GLN A 53 -3.30 -2.39 45.70
N GLY A 54 -2.99 -3.66 45.44
CA GLY A 54 -1.79 -4.05 44.70
C GLY A 54 -1.96 -3.84 43.20
N THR A 55 -1.09 -3.01 42.62
CA THR A 55 -0.77 -3.05 41.19
C THR A 55 0.33 -4.10 41.04
N PHE A 56 0.13 -5.09 40.16
CA PHE A 56 1.17 -6.06 39.84
C PHE A 56 2.43 -5.34 39.35
N SER A 57 3.55 -5.65 39.98
CA SER A 57 4.87 -5.11 39.69
C SER A 57 5.48 -5.87 38.52
N GLY A 58 5.66 -5.20 37.38
CA GLY A 58 6.64 -5.56 36.36
C GLY A 58 7.78 -4.55 36.42
N THR A 59 8.94 -5.01 36.89
CA THR A 59 10.18 -4.25 37.07
C THR A 59 10.80 -3.89 35.72
N PHE A 60 11.06 -2.62 35.41
CA PHE A 60 12.29 -2.16 34.71
C PHE A 60 12.56 -0.67 35.02
N SER A 61 13.85 -0.37 35.15
CA SER A 61 14.46 0.74 35.90
C SER A 61 14.44 2.13 35.24
N SER A 62 14.56 3.13 36.12
CA SER A 62 14.89 4.57 36.02
C SER A 62 15.93 4.95 34.94
N ALA A 63 16.06 6.18 34.41
CA ALA A 63 15.76 7.56 34.85
C ALA A 63 15.61 8.47 33.57
N SER A 64 15.17 9.74 33.53
CA SER A 64 15.25 10.86 34.47
C SER A 64 14.08 11.86 34.29
N SER A 65 13.95 12.71 35.31
CA SER A 65 12.84 13.52 35.82
C SER A 65 12.44 14.83 35.11
N MET A 66 11.12 15.13 35.24
CA MET A 66 10.45 16.44 35.45
C MET A 66 10.41 17.44 34.28
N SER A 67 9.24 17.90 33.82
CA SER A 67 8.30 18.70 34.60
C SER A 67 6.83 18.25 34.54
N SER A 68 6.16 18.40 35.69
CA SER A 68 4.72 18.23 35.85
C SER A 68 3.95 19.31 35.07
N ILE A 69 3.03 18.89 34.23
CA ILE A 69 1.94 19.73 33.74
C ILE A 69 0.63 18.99 34.03
N LEU A 70 0.24 18.99 35.31
CA LEU A 70 -1.18 19.00 35.63
C LEU A 70 -1.59 20.47 35.55
N ASP A 71 -2.68 20.74 34.86
CA ASP A 71 -3.23 22.05 34.48
C ASP A 71 -2.71 22.59 33.13
N THR A 72 -3.14 21.96 32.04
CA THR A 72 -3.35 22.71 30.79
C THR A 72 -4.75 22.41 30.28
N PRO A 73 -5.68 23.39 30.28
CA PRO A 73 -6.93 23.26 29.54
C PRO A 73 -6.59 23.15 28.05
N LEU A 74 -7.45 22.50 27.27
CA LEU A 74 -7.49 22.64 25.81
C LEU A 74 -7.13 24.09 25.45
N SER A 75 -6.00 24.28 24.76
CA SER A 75 -5.32 25.56 24.57
C SER A 75 -6.31 26.72 24.34
N SER A 76 -6.37 27.65 25.30
CA SER A 76 -7.27 28.81 25.32
C SER A 76 -6.81 29.97 24.41
N SER A 77 -6.07 29.68 23.35
CA SER A 77 -5.87 30.63 22.26
C SER A 77 -7.07 30.53 21.32
N PRO A 78 -7.84 31.61 21.09
CA PRO A 78 -9.01 31.60 20.19
C PRO A 78 -8.67 31.06 18.79
N ASN A 79 -7.43 31.27 18.35
CA ASN A 79 -6.95 30.84 17.04
C ASN A 79 -6.70 29.33 16.95
N THR A 80 -6.29 28.64 18.02
CA THR A 80 -6.00 27.20 17.96
C THR A 80 -7.30 26.39 17.93
N VAL A 81 -8.29 26.73 18.76
CA VAL A 81 -9.58 26.03 18.79
C VAL A 81 -10.34 26.20 17.48
N TRP A 82 -10.32 27.40 16.89
CA TRP A 82 -10.94 27.62 15.59
C TRP A 82 -10.27 26.80 14.47
N ARG A 83 -8.93 26.72 14.47
CA ARG A 83 -8.18 25.90 13.50
C ARG A 83 -8.50 24.41 13.62
N GLU A 84 -8.55 23.87 14.84
CA GLU A 84 -8.90 22.47 15.09
C GLU A 84 -10.33 22.17 14.59
N ARG A 85 -11.31 23.07 14.85
CA ARG A 85 -12.69 22.91 14.37
C ARG A 85 -12.81 23.03 12.85
N ARG A 86 -12.07 23.95 12.23
CA ARG A 86 -12.02 24.08 10.76
C ARG A 86 -11.44 22.82 10.13
N ALA A 87 -10.32 22.31 10.65
CA ALA A 87 -9.72 21.07 10.18
C ALA A 87 -10.70 19.90 10.33
N PHE A 88 -11.36 19.78 11.48
CA PHE A 88 -12.39 18.76 11.66
C PHE A 88 -13.54 18.88 10.65
N ALA A 89 -14.02 20.08 10.33
CA ALA A 89 -15.05 20.28 9.30
C ALA A 89 -14.56 19.89 7.90
N TYR A 90 -13.32 20.27 7.55
CA TYR A 90 -12.70 19.89 6.28
C TYR A 90 -12.56 18.37 6.14
N TYR A 91 -12.24 17.66 7.22
CA TYR A 91 -12.16 16.21 7.22
C TYR A 91 -13.44 15.55 6.69
N PHE A 92 -14.62 15.91 7.21
CA PHE A 92 -15.89 15.30 6.77
C PHE A 92 -16.21 15.61 5.30
N GLN A 93 -15.91 16.83 4.87
CA GLN A 93 -16.27 17.30 3.53
C GLN A 93 -15.31 16.78 2.46
N HIS A 94 -14.02 16.66 2.77
CA HIS A 94 -12.98 16.51 1.76
C HIS A 94 -11.95 15.41 2.02
N ALA A 95 -11.82 14.87 3.23
CA ALA A 95 -10.88 13.78 3.51
C ALA A 95 -11.63 12.44 3.65
N ALA A 96 -12.57 12.32 4.59
CA ALA A 96 -13.30 11.09 4.88
C ALA A 96 -13.96 10.42 3.66
N PRO A 97 -14.52 11.14 2.67
CA PRO A 97 -15.08 10.51 1.46
C PRO A 97 -14.04 9.87 0.53
N PHE A 98 -12.75 10.21 0.67
CA PHE A 98 -11.70 9.84 -0.28
C PHE A 98 -10.59 8.99 0.34
N VAL A 99 -10.29 9.18 1.64
CA VAL A 99 -9.20 8.48 2.35
C VAL A 99 -9.33 6.95 2.24
N GLY A 100 -10.54 6.41 2.44
CA GLY A 100 -10.82 4.98 2.32
C GLY A 100 -11.24 4.51 0.93
N GLY A 101 -11.18 5.38 -0.07
CA GLY A 101 -11.82 5.17 -1.36
C GLY A 101 -13.31 4.80 -1.21
N GLN A 102 -13.78 3.85 -2.02
CA GLN A 102 -15.19 3.43 -2.00
C GLN A 102 -15.48 2.26 -1.06
N LEU A 103 -14.46 1.58 -0.53
CA LEU A 103 -14.63 0.33 0.23
C LEU A 103 -14.86 0.56 1.74
N ASP A 104 -14.26 1.62 2.29
CA ASP A 104 -14.20 1.86 3.75
C ASP A 104 -14.93 3.13 4.20
N LEU A 105 -15.91 3.59 3.41
CA LEU A 105 -16.61 4.85 3.70
C LEU A 105 -17.21 4.89 5.11
N ASP A 106 -17.76 3.78 5.60
CA ASP A 106 -18.33 3.73 6.95
C ASP A 106 -17.26 3.87 8.05
N PHE A 107 -16.08 3.26 7.86
CA PHE A 107 -14.97 3.42 8.78
C PHE A 107 -14.58 4.89 8.95
N TRP A 108 -14.38 5.60 7.83
CA TRP A 108 -13.90 6.98 7.83
C TRP A 108 -14.98 8.01 8.17
N LYS A 109 -16.24 7.80 7.76
CA LYS A 109 -17.34 8.74 7.99
C LYS A 109 -18.11 8.51 9.29
N THR A 110 -18.09 7.29 9.81
CA THR A 110 -18.92 6.90 10.97
C THR A 110 -18.06 6.49 12.16
N ILE A 111 -17.28 5.41 12.03
CA ILE A 111 -16.57 4.78 13.16
C ILE A 111 -15.50 5.71 13.74
N VAL A 112 -14.61 6.20 12.89
CA VAL A 112 -13.50 7.08 13.31
C VAL A 112 -14.02 8.35 14.01
N PRO A 113 -15.02 9.08 13.47
CA PRO A 113 -15.69 10.18 14.17
C PRO A 113 -16.37 9.83 15.50
N GLN A 114 -16.95 8.63 15.65
CA GLN A 114 -17.54 8.21 16.91
C GLN A 114 -16.46 8.04 17.99
N VAL A 115 -15.34 7.42 17.64
CA VAL A 115 -14.21 7.22 18.56
C VAL A 115 -13.56 8.54 18.96
N CYS A 116 -13.52 9.54 18.07
CA CYS A 116 -13.04 10.88 18.42
C CYS A 116 -13.78 11.57 19.57
N ARG A 117 -15.03 11.20 19.83
CA ARG A 117 -15.81 11.80 20.93
C ARG A 117 -15.30 11.37 22.30
N THR A 118 -14.72 10.19 22.38
CA THR A 118 -14.23 9.59 23.64
C THR A 118 -12.71 9.60 23.73
N GLU A 119 -12.01 9.66 22.60
CA GLU A 119 -10.56 9.51 22.52
C GLU A 119 -9.86 10.75 21.93
N PRO A 120 -9.25 11.61 22.78
CA PRO A 120 -8.57 12.82 22.33
C PRO A 120 -7.41 12.57 21.35
N ALA A 121 -6.71 11.45 21.50
CA ALA A 121 -5.63 11.10 20.59
C ALA A 121 -6.15 10.85 19.16
N VAL A 122 -7.31 10.20 19.02
CA VAL A 122 -7.92 9.94 17.71
C VAL A 122 -8.41 11.25 17.09
N TRP A 123 -8.95 12.17 17.91
CA TRP A 123 -9.27 13.54 17.46
C TRP A 123 -8.05 14.25 16.87
N ASP A 124 -6.93 14.27 17.61
CA ASP A 124 -5.69 14.91 17.17
C ASP A 124 -5.15 14.30 15.87
N ALA A 125 -5.31 12.98 15.67
CA ALA A 125 -4.94 12.31 14.42
C ALA A 125 -5.84 12.71 13.23
N ILE A 126 -7.16 12.80 13.42
CA ILE A 126 -8.09 13.23 12.36
C ILE A 126 -7.75 14.63 11.85
N ILE A 127 -7.56 15.59 12.77
CA ILE A 127 -7.29 16.97 12.37
C ILE A 127 -5.91 17.11 11.71
N ALA A 128 -4.94 16.27 12.09
CA ALA A 128 -3.66 16.16 11.41
C ALA A 128 -3.82 15.66 9.97
N ILE A 129 -4.55 14.55 9.77
CA ILE A 129 -4.89 14.03 8.43
C ILE A 129 -5.56 15.11 7.60
N SER A 130 -6.54 15.81 8.18
CA SER A 130 -7.27 16.87 7.49
C SER A 130 -6.37 18.00 7.00
N ALA A 131 -5.47 18.49 7.85
CA ALA A 131 -4.56 19.57 7.48
C ALA A 131 -3.56 19.14 6.39
N LEU A 132 -3.10 17.87 6.42
CA LEU A 132 -2.28 17.29 5.36
C LEU A 132 -3.06 17.11 4.04
N PHE A 133 -4.35 16.78 4.12
CA PHE A 133 -5.25 16.69 2.96
C PHE A 133 -5.60 18.06 2.35
N GLU A 134 -5.71 19.10 3.17
CA GLU A 134 -6.00 20.47 2.72
C GLU A 134 -4.79 21.12 2.05
N SER A 135 -3.59 20.76 2.49
CA SER A 135 -2.35 21.32 1.97
C SER A 135 -1.37 20.20 1.64
N PRO A 136 -1.71 19.36 0.64
CA PRO A 136 -0.83 18.30 0.20
C PRO A 136 0.48 18.91 -0.27
N GLU A 137 1.58 18.20 -0.02
CA GLU A 137 2.86 18.66 -0.54
C GLU A 137 2.75 18.83 -2.06
N PRO A 138 3.14 19.98 -2.62
CA PRO A 138 3.11 20.14 -4.06
C PRO A 138 3.97 19.04 -4.68
N TYR A 139 3.41 18.38 -5.71
CA TYR A 139 4.13 17.52 -6.63
C TYR A 139 5.42 18.27 -6.96
N PRO A 140 6.62 17.73 -6.64
CA PRO A 140 7.82 18.40 -7.06
C PRO A 140 7.77 18.48 -8.58
N ASN A 141 7.67 19.68 -9.13
CA ASN A 141 8.03 19.89 -10.52
C ASN A 141 9.40 19.26 -10.72
N LEU A 142 9.61 18.62 -11.87
CA LEU A 142 10.86 17.92 -12.20
C LEU A 142 12.10 18.81 -11.98
N ASP A 143 11.91 20.13 -12.09
CA ASP A 143 12.92 21.18 -11.89
C ASP A 143 13.29 21.47 -10.41
N CYS A 144 12.48 21.00 -9.44
CA CYS A 144 12.66 21.27 -8.01
C CYS A 144 13.52 20.22 -7.27
N LEU A 145 14.10 19.24 -7.98
CA LEU A 145 14.88 18.12 -7.42
C LEU A 145 16.30 18.50 -6.94
N HIS A 146 16.55 19.76 -6.59
CA HIS A 146 17.83 20.17 -6.01
C HIS A 146 17.87 19.79 -4.52
N PRO A 147 18.73 18.85 -4.09
CA PRO A 147 18.88 18.50 -2.68
C PRO A 147 19.56 19.69 -1.98
N GLY A 148 18.91 20.30 -0.99
CA GLY A 148 19.59 21.24 -0.09
C GLY A 148 18.88 22.54 0.26
N LYS A 149 17.67 22.83 -0.27
CA LYS A 149 16.87 23.95 0.27
C LYS A 149 15.91 23.42 1.36
N PRO A 150 16.05 23.84 2.63
CA PRO A 150 15.06 23.51 3.66
C PRO A 150 13.70 24.05 3.19
N ARG A 151 12.76 23.13 2.94
CA ARG A 151 11.43 23.46 2.44
C ARG A 151 10.71 24.23 3.56
N ALA A 152 10.30 25.46 3.30
CA ALA A 152 9.53 26.23 4.27
C ALA A 152 8.18 25.53 4.45
N LEU A 153 8.00 24.86 5.59
CA LEU A 153 6.73 24.21 5.93
C LEU A 153 5.64 25.28 6.03
N ASN A 154 4.55 25.09 5.29
CA ASN A 154 3.39 25.93 5.43
C ASN A 154 2.81 25.79 6.85
N GLN A 155 2.01 26.78 7.30
CA GLN A 155 1.47 26.76 8.65
C GLN A 155 0.58 25.52 8.91
N ASN A 156 -0.17 25.07 7.92
CA ASN A 156 -1.07 23.92 8.03
C ASN A 156 -0.29 22.62 8.30
N HIS A 157 0.85 22.44 7.66
CA HIS A 157 1.73 21.29 7.85
C HIS A 157 2.37 21.32 9.23
N ARG A 158 2.80 22.50 9.72
CA ARG A 158 3.29 22.65 11.11
C ARG A 158 2.20 22.31 12.13
N ASP A 159 0.98 22.79 11.91
CA ASP A 159 -0.17 22.49 12.76
C ASP A 159 -0.46 20.97 12.75
N ALA A 160 -0.40 20.33 11.59
CA ALA A 160 -0.58 18.88 11.44
C ALA A 160 0.46 18.07 12.22
N LEU A 161 1.75 18.42 12.14
CA LEU A 161 2.81 17.73 12.88
C LEU A 161 2.67 17.89 14.40
N ASN A 162 2.24 19.07 14.85
CA ASN A 162 1.98 19.33 16.26
C ASN A 162 0.82 18.46 16.78
N TRP A 163 -0.28 18.38 16.03
CA TRP A 163 -1.42 17.52 16.37
C TRP A 163 -1.04 16.03 16.31
N TYR A 164 -0.28 15.61 15.29
CA TYR A 164 0.22 14.25 15.21
C TYR A 164 1.08 13.87 16.43
N SER A 165 2.02 14.75 16.81
CA SER A 165 2.88 14.54 17.99
C SER A 165 2.08 14.45 19.28
N ARG A 166 1.02 15.27 19.43
CA ARG A 166 0.08 15.18 20.57
C ARG A 166 -0.66 13.85 20.58
N SER A 167 -1.13 13.40 19.43
CA SER A 167 -1.83 12.13 19.27
C SER A 167 -0.96 10.94 19.69
N VAL A 168 0.25 10.81 19.13
CA VAL A 168 1.20 9.75 19.45
C VAL A 168 1.55 9.75 20.94
N SER A 169 1.81 10.93 21.51
CA SER A 169 2.10 11.08 22.95
C SER A 169 0.92 10.64 23.81
N GLY A 170 -0.30 10.99 23.40
CA GLY A 170 -1.54 10.60 24.07
C GLY A 170 -1.78 9.09 24.06
N VAL A 171 -1.58 8.43 22.91
CA VAL A 171 -1.68 6.96 22.82
C VAL A 171 -0.62 6.30 23.70
N ARG A 172 0.65 6.72 23.58
CA ARG A 172 1.77 6.17 24.35
C ARG A 172 1.54 6.26 25.86
N GLN A 173 1.11 7.43 26.35
CA GLN A 173 0.85 7.63 27.78
C GLN A 173 -0.25 6.70 28.30
N ARG A 174 -1.26 6.38 27.49
CA ARG A 174 -2.30 5.42 27.89
C ARG A 174 -1.78 3.99 27.86
N ILE A 175 -0.90 3.63 26.92
CA ILE A 175 -0.26 2.31 26.88
C ILE A 175 0.55 2.12 28.17
N GLU A 176 1.35 3.12 28.56
CA GLU A 176 2.14 3.11 29.79
C GLU A 176 1.28 2.99 31.07
N ARG A 177 0.04 3.49 31.03
CA ARG A 177 -0.95 3.35 32.12
C ARG A 177 -1.70 2.02 32.09
N GLY A 178 -1.47 1.16 31.10
CA GLY A 178 -2.17 -0.11 30.91
C GLY A 178 -3.66 0.04 30.60
N SER A 179 -4.08 1.19 30.05
CA SER A 179 -5.49 1.58 29.90
C SER A 179 -5.90 1.84 28.45
N VAL A 180 -5.16 1.33 27.46
CA VAL A 180 -5.56 1.44 26.05
C VAL A 180 -6.44 0.27 25.70
N ASP A 181 -7.64 0.58 25.23
CA ASP A 181 -8.46 -0.36 24.49
C ASP A 181 -7.76 -0.74 23.18
N THR A 182 -7.57 -2.03 22.96
CA THR A 182 -6.87 -2.58 21.77
C THR A 182 -7.48 -2.07 20.46
N PHE A 183 -8.80 -1.85 20.42
CA PHE A 183 -9.49 -1.26 19.26
C PHE A 183 -9.04 0.16 18.98
N VAL A 184 -8.86 0.97 20.02
CA VAL A 184 -8.34 2.34 19.86
C VAL A 184 -6.88 2.31 19.40
N GLY A 185 -6.10 1.32 19.85
CA GLY A 185 -4.76 1.06 19.33
C GLY A 185 -4.76 0.78 17.82
N LEU A 186 -5.63 -0.12 17.34
CA LEU A 186 -5.77 -0.46 15.93
C LEU A 186 -6.22 0.74 15.06
N ILE A 187 -7.23 1.48 15.51
CA ILE A 187 -7.70 2.68 14.81
C ILE A 187 -6.56 3.70 14.74
N SER A 188 -5.82 3.89 15.84
CA SER A 188 -4.66 4.78 15.86
C SER A 188 -3.58 4.32 14.87
N CYS A 189 -3.30 3.02 14.76
CA CYS A 189 -2.39 2.48 13.74
C CYS A 189 -2.83 2.86 12.32
N VAL A 190 -4.11 2.67 11.98
CA VAL A 190 -4.64 3.04 10.65
C VAL A 190 -4.49 4.53 10.39
N LEU A 191 -4.82 5.39 11.37
CA LEU A 191 -4.67 6.84 11.23
C LEU A 191 -3.21 7.28 11.12
N PHE A 192 -2.31 6.66 11.89
CA PHE A 192 -0.87 6.98 11.84
C PHE A 192 -0.23 6.50 10.54
N ILE A 193 -0.64 5.36 9.99
CA ILE A 193 -0.21 4.92 8.64
C ILE A 193 -0.56 5.99 7.60
N CYS A 194 -1.77 6.56 7.65
CA CYS A 194 -2.19 7.64 6.76
C CYS A 194 -1.27 8.87 6.89
N ILE A 195 -1.01 9.31 8.13
CA ILE A 195 -0.19 10.49 8.41
C ILE A 195 1.27 10.28 7.97
N GLU A 196 1.86 9.13 8.26
CA GLU A 196 3.24 8.82 7.86
C GLU A 196 3.37 8.67 6.34
N ALA A 197 2.40 8.04 5.68
CA ALA A 197 2.38 7.92 4.23
C ALA A 197 2.23 9.29 3.53
N LEU A 198 1.36 10.18 4.04
CA LEU A 198 1.23 11.55 3.54
C LEU A 198 2.52 12.36 3.69
N GLN A 199 3.27 12.15 4.78
CA GLN A 199 4.58 12.77 4.96
C GLN A 199 5.66 12.12 4.07
N GLY A 200 5.49 10.85 3.69
CA GLY A 200 6.45 10.08 2.90
C GLY A 200 7.42 9.24 3.73
N HIS A 201 7.13 9.03 5.02
CA HIS A 201 7.91 8.13 5.88
C HIS A 201 7.44 6.68 5.71
N VAL A 202 7.79 6.09 4.55
CA VAL A 202 7.33 4.74 4.15
C VAL A 202 7.70 3.67 5.18
N GLU A 203 8.93 3.71 5.70
CA GLU A 203 9.42 2.72 6.68
C GLU A 203 8.63 2.73 7.99
N GLU A 204 8.32 3.93 8.51
CA GLU A 204 7.51 4.07 9.73
C GLU A 204 6.07 3.62 9.49
N ALA A 205 5.49 3.93 8.32
CA ALA A 205 4.17 3.46 7.94
C ALA A 205 4.12 1.91 7.84
N LEU A 206 5.16 1.27 7.28
CA LEU A 206 5.28 -0.19 7.24
C LEU A 206 5.47 -0.79 8.63
N ARG A 207 6.24 -0.14 9.51
CA ARG A 207 6.40 -0.56 10.92
C ARG A 207 5.07 -0.50 11.66
N LEU A 208 4.29 0.57 11.48
CA LEU A 208 2.94 0.71 12.05
C LEU A 208 1.98 -0.34 11.50
N TYR A 209 2.07 -0.67 10.21
CA TYR A 209 1.31 -1.77 9.60
C TYR A 209 1.63 -3.11 10.26
N GLY A 210 2.91 -3.44 10.43
CA GLY A 210 3.34 -4.67 11.13
C GLY A 210 2.84 -4.73 12.58
N GLN A 211 2.93 -3.62 13.30
CA GLN A 211 2.39 -3.53 14.67
C GLN A 211 0.87 -3.71 14.71
N GLY A 212 0.14 -3.06 13.80
CA GLY A 212 -1.30 -3.18 13.69
C GLY A 212 -1.74 -4.60 13.34
N GLY A 213 -1.09 -5.27 12.40
CA GLY A 213 -1.44 -6.66 12.07
C GLY A 213 -1.18 -7.63 13.23
N ASN A 214 -0.12 -7.42 14.04
CA ASN A 214 0.07 -8.22 15.26
C ASN A 214 -1.05 -7.99 16.29
N LEU A 215 -1.58 -6.77 16.40
CA LEU A 215 -2.74 -6.48 17.25
C LEU A 215 -4.01 -7.17 16.73
N VAL A 216 -4.21 -7.23 15.41
CA VAL A 216 -5.32 -7.98 14.79
C VAL A 216 -5.24 -9.46 15.18
N LEU A 217 -4.07 -10.09 15.03
CA LEU A 217 -3.88 -11.50 15.40
C LEU A 217 -4.13 -11.74 16.90
N ALA A 218 -3.66 -10.83 17.76
CA ALA A 218 -3.91 -10.91 19.20
C ALA A 218 -5.41 -10.79 19.54
N LEU A 219 -6.15 -9.93 18.84
CA LEU A 219 -7.60 -9.81 19.02
C LEU A 219 -8.37 -11.04 18.51
N ARG A 220 -7.97 -11.62 17.37
CA ARG A 220 -8.55 -12.88 16.88
C ARG A 220 -8.41 -13.99 17.91
N ALA A 221 -7.24 -14.11 18.55
CA ALA A 221 -7.03 -15.06 19.64
C ALA A 221 -7.96 -14.78 20.84
N GLN A 222 -8.16 -13.52 21.21
CA GLN A 222 -9.09 -13.14 22.30
C GLN A 222 -10.56 -13.41 21.95
N ILE A 223 -10.96 -13.21 20.69
CA ILE A 223 -12.28 -13.53 20.16
C ILE A 223 -12.51 -15.05 20.24
N ALA A 224 -11.54 -15.85 19.82
CA ALA A 224 -11.61 -17.31 19.91
C ALA A 224 -11.76 -17.80 21.37
N CYS A 225 -11.22 -17.08 22.34
CA CYS A 225 -11.40 -17.34 23.77
C CYS A 225 -12.70 -16.76 24.36
N GLY A 226 -13.56 -16.12 23.57
CA GLY A 226 -14.82 -15.52 24.03
C GLY A 226 -14.65 -14.27 24.90
N ALA A 227 -13.47 -13.64 24.90
CA ALA A 227 -13.16 -12.47 25.73
C ALA A 227 -13.64 -11.13 25.12
N VAL A 228 -14.13 -11.15 23.87
CA VAL A 228 -14.53 -9.97 23.10
C VAL A 228 -16.01 -10.09 22.72
N THR A 229 -16.73 -8.96 22.71
CA THR A 229 -18.15 -8.94 22.32
C THR A 229 -18.34 -9.25 20.83
N ALA A 230 -19.47 -9.83 20.46
CA ALA A 230 -19.79 -10.14 19.06
C ALA A 230 -19.75 -8.89 18.15
N THR A 231 -20.20 -7.74 18.66
CA THR A 231 -20.15 -6.46 17.92
C THR A 231 -18.72 -6.02 17.62
N ASN A 232 -17.81 -6.19 18.58
CA ASN A 232 -16.40 -5.84 18.39
C ASN A 232 -15.70 -6.84 17.46
N ALA A 233 -16.06 -8.11 17.53
CA ALA A 233 -15.58 -9.12 16.58
C ALA A 233 -15.99 -8.80 15.14
N ALA A 234 -17.26 -8.43 14.91
CA ALA A 234 -17.74 -7.98 13.59
C ALA A 234 -17.02 -6.72 13.11
N LEU A 235 -16.83 -5.72 13.98
CA LEU A 235 -16.07 -4.51 13.64
C LEU A 235 -14.63 -4.83 13.20
N LEU A 236 -13.98 -5.80 13.87
CA LEU A 236 -12.64 -6.23 13.51
C LEU A 236 -12.62 -6.90 12.13
N GLU A 237 -13.43 -7.94 11.93
CA GLU A 237 -13.39 -8.78 10.73
C GLU A 237 -14.00 -8.11 9.50
N ASP A 238 -15.10 -7.36 9.65
CA ASP A 238 -15.82 -6.79 8.52
C ASP A 238 -15.28 -5.42 8.09
N THR A 239 -14.51 -4.74 8.96
CA THR A 239 -14.05 -3.37 8.71
C THR A 239 -12.53 -3.23 8.76
N ILE A 240 -11.88 -3.62 9.87
CA ILE A 240 -10.44 -3.36 10.06
C ILE A 240 -9.60 -4.35 9.26
N VAL A 241 -9.89 -5.64 9.32
CA VAL A 241 -9.14 -6.69 8.60
C VAL A 241 -9.08 -6.42 7.09
N PRO A 242 -10.16 -6.05 6.39
CA PRO A 242 -10.10 -5.69 4.97
C PRO A 242 -9.16 -4.52 4.68
N ILE A 243 -9.07 -3.52 5.56
CA ILE A 243 -8.12 -2.38 5.42
C ILE A 243 -6.68 -2.91 5.47
N PHE A 244 -6.37 -3.76 6.44
CA PHE A 244 -5.04 -4.36 6.57
C PHE A 244 -4.71 -5.35 5.44
N ALA A 245 -5.69 -6.08 4.92
CA ALA A 245 -5.50 -6.96 3.78
C ALA A 245 -5.17 -6.16 2.51
N ARG A 246 -5.91 -5.07 2.24
CA ARG A 246 -5.63 -4.16 1.11
C ARG A 246 -4.26 -3.51 1.24
N LEU A 247 -3.94 -2.96 2.41
CA LEU A 247 -2.61 -2.41 2.67
C LEU A 247 -1.52 -3.46 2.45
N GLY A 248 -1.69 -4.68 2.93
CA GLY A 248 -0.74 -5.77 2.73
C GLY A 248 -0.50 -6.09 1.26
N SER A 249 -1.56 -6.05 0.42
CA SER A 249 -1.41 -6.25 -1.02
C SER A 249 -0.62 -5.12 -1.71
N ILE A 250 -0.71 -3.87 -1.20
CA ILE A 250 0.05 -2.71 -1.70
C ILE A 250 1.50 -2.75 -1.21
N ALA A 251 1.75 -3.22 0.02
CA ALA A 251 3.07 -3.18 0.68
C ALA A 251 4.19 -3.86 -0.12
N ARG A 252 3.87 -4.76 -1.08
CA ARG A 252 4.80 -5.67 -1.78
C ARG A 252 5.70 -6.43 -0.78
N ALA A 253 6.64 -7.22 -1.27
CA ALA A 253 7.28 -8.38 -0.61
C ALA A 253 7.84 -8.23 0.82
N VAL A 254 7.89 -7.04 1.41
CA VAL A 254 8.38 -6.80 2.78
C VAL A 254 7.48 -7.45 3.84
N VAL A 255 6.18 -7.69 3.57
CA VAL A 255 5.23 -8.15 4.62
C VAL A 255 4.31 -9.31 4.17
N SER A 256 4.75 -10.09 3.18
CA SER A 256 4.00 -11.22 2.59
C SER A 256 3.47 -12.23 3.64
N ASN A 257 4.24 -12.47 4.71
CA ASN A 257 3.85 -13.40 5.76
C ASN A 257 2.66 -12.94 6.61
N LEU A 258 2.59 -11.64 6.94
CA LEU A 258 1.48 -11.12 7.76
C LEU A 258 0.19 -11.09 6.95
N LEU A 259 0.25 -10.71 5.67
CA LEU A 259 -0.90 -10.76 4.78
C LEU A 259 -1.44 -12.19 4.66
N ARG A 260 -0.55 -13.17 4.49
CA ARG A 260 -0.95 -14.59 4.47
C ARG A 260 -1.64 -15.00 5.77
N SER A 261 -1.08 -14.67 6.93
CA SER A 261 -1.69 -14.98 8.23
C SER A 261 -3.01 -14.25 8.49
N LEU A 262 -3.20 -13.05 7.92
CA LEU A 262 -4.48 -12.33 8.00
C LEU A 262 -5.58 -13.01 7.14
N ILE A 263 -5.18 -13.67 6.04
CA ILE A 263 -6.07 -14.31 5.07
C ILE A 263 -6.29 -15.81 5.36
N GLU A 264 -5.41 -16.47 6.14
CA GLU A 264 -5.42 -17.93 6.38
C GLU A 264 -6.75 -18.52 6.87
N ASP A 265 -7.64 -17.72 7.47
CA ASP A 265 -9.00 -18.13 7.87
C ASP A 265 -10.04 -18.09 6.72
N THR A 266 -9.65 -17.59 5.55
CA THR A 266 -10.51 -17.40 4.37
C THR A 266 -10.18 -18.47 3.32
N GLU A 267 -10.52 -19.72 3.61
CA GLU A 267 -10.58 -20.75 2.56
C GLU A 267 -11.46 -20.22 1.41
N PRO A 268 -10.98 -20.17 0.15
CA PRO A 268 -11.83 -19.79 -0.96
C PRO A 268 -12.77 -20.95 -1.25
N THR A 269 -13.89 -20.97 -0.53
CA THR A 269 -15.01 -21.86 -0.82
C THR A 269 -15.39 -21.69 -2.29
N ALA A 270 -15.43 -22.81 -2.99
CA ALA A 270 -15.81 -22.96 -4.38
C ALA A 270 -17.10 -22.18 -4.73
N LEU A 271 -17.15 -21.66 -5.97
CA LEU A 271 -18.28 -20.93 -6.59
C LEU A 271 -18.65 -19.62 -5.89
N GLN A 272 -17.78 -18.60 -5.99
CA GLN A 272 -18.17 -17.23 -5.62
C GLN A 272 -19.08 -16.64 -6.70
N GLU A 273 -20.40 -16.65 -6.48
CA GLU A 273 -21.27 -15.64 -7.09
C GLU A 273 -21.05 -14.31 -6.37
N PHE A 274 -20.78 -13.23 -7.11
CA PHE A 274 -20.67 -11.91 -6.51
C PHE A 274 -22.04 -11.26 -6.42
N HIS A 275 -22.41 -10.83 -5.21
CA HIS A 275 -23.65 -10.06 -4.98
C HIS A 275 -23.41 -8.55 -4.87
N SER A 276 -22.15 -8.09 -4.92
CA SER A 276 -21.80 -6.67 -4.89
C SER A 276 -20.47 -6.39 -5.58
N LEU A 277 -20.31 -5.16 -6.09
CA LEU A 277 -19.02 -4.68 -6.61
C LEU A 277 -17.93 -4.68 -5.53
N LYS A 278 -18.31 -4.44 -4.26
CA LYS A 278 -17.40 -4.51 -3.11
C LYS A 278 -16.76 -5.89 -3.00
N SER A 279 -17.57 -6.95 -3.01
CA SER A 279 -17.08 -8.33 -2.90
C SER A 279 -16.19 -8.73 -4.09
N ALA A 280 -16.60 -8.40 -5.32
CA ALA A 280 -15.79 -8.67 -6.51
C ALA A 280 -14.41 -7.97 -6.43
N ARG A 281 -14.40 -6.73 -5.92
CA ARG A 281 -13.20 -5.92 -5.74
C ARG A 281 -12.30 -6.48 -4.64
N GLU A 282 -12.83 -6.92 -3.51
CA GLU A 282 -12.02 -7.51 -2.44
C GLU A 282 -11.34 -8.80 -2.92
N THR A 283 -12.04 -9.67 -3.65
CA THR A 283 -11.44 -10.90 -4.19
C THR A 283 -10.32 -10.62 -5.21
N ILE A 284 -10.50 -9.66 -6.13
CA ILE A 284 -9.45 -9.36 -7.13
C ILE A 284 -8.19 -8.75 -6.49
N ILE A 285 -8.35 -8.05 -5.36
CA ILE A 285 -7.22 -7.51 -4.59
C ILE A 285 -6.40 -8.63 -3.97
N LEU A 286 -7.05 -9.65 -3.40
CA LEU A 286 -6.36 -10.83 -2.86
C LEU A 286 -5.63 -11.60 -3.97
N LEU A 287 -6.27 -11.78 -5.13
CA LEU A 287 -5.64 -12.38 -6.31
C LEU A 287 -4.43 -11.56 -6.78
N THR A 288 -4.50 -10.22 -6.70
CA THR A 288 -3.38 -9.34 -7.05
C THR A 288 -2.15 -9.66 -6.21
N ALA A 289 -2.31 -9.83 -4.90
CA ALA A 289 -1.21 -10.21 -4.01
C ALA A 289 -0.65 -11.61 -4.32
N GLU A 290 -1.54 -12.60 -4.54
CA GLU A 290 -1.17 -13.99 -4.85
C GLU A 290 -0.36 -14.07 -6.16
N ILE A 291 -0.80 -13.36 -7.20
CA ILE A 291 -0.18 -13.33 -8.53
C ILE A 291 1.13 -12.55 -8.53
N HIS A 292 1.22 -11.42 -7.82
CA HIS A 292 2.49 -10.70 -7.66
C HIS A 292 3.55 -11.52 -6.94
N SER A 293 3.14 -12.24 -5.89
CA SER A 293 4.01 -13.18 -5.17
C SER A 293 4.53 -14.27 -6.11
N PHE A 294 3.63 -14.87 -6.90
CA PHE A 294 3.99 -15.87 -7.90
C PHE A 294 4.96 -15.32 -8.95
N GLN A 295 4.70 -14.13 -9.51
CA GLN A 295 5.60 -13.48 -10.47
C GLN A 295 7.00 -13.28 -9.88
N THR A 296 7.10 -12.89 -8.61
CA THR A 296 8.38 -12.69 -7.92
C THR A 296 9.15 -14.01 -7.82
N THR A 297 8.46 -15.09 -7.46
CA THR A 297 9.05 -16.45 -7.41
C THR A 297 9.53 -16.90 -8.79
N CYS A 298 8.76 -16.69 -9.85
CA CYS A 298 9.17 -17.01 -11.22
C CYS A 298 10.41 -16.21 -11.64
N ALA A 299 10.43 -14.89 -11.37
CA ALA A 299 11.58 -14.05 -11.68
C ALA A 299 12.85 -14.51 -10.96
N GLN A 300 12.75 -14.87 -9.68
CA GLN A 300 13.88 -15.42 -8.91
C GLN A 300 14.35 -16.78 -9.46
N HIS A 301 13.43 -17.64 -9.90
CA HIS A 301 13.76 -18.92 -10.50
C HIS A 301 14.54 -18.74 -11.82
N HIS A 302 14.06 -17.85 -12.70
CA HIS A 302 14.77 -17.53 -13.95
C HIS A 302 16.18 -16.98 -13.70
N LEU A 303 16.35 -16.11 -12.70
CA LEU A 303 17.67 -15.59 -12.33
C LEU A 303 18.62 -16.67 -11.80
N LYS A 304 18.12 -17.61 -10.98
CA LYS A 304 18.96 -18.65 -10.38
C LYS A 304 19.40 -19.71 -11.39
N PHE A 305 18.48 -20.18 -12.22
CA PHE A 305 18.73 -21.36 -13.04
C PHE A 305 19.12 -21.05 -14.48
N HIS A 306 19.04 -19.79 -14.93
CA HIS A 306 19.30 -19.38 -16.33
C HIS A 306 18.52 -20.24 -17.35
N ALA A 307 17.48 -20.93 -16.87
CA ALA A 307 16.85 -22.04 -17.56
C ALA A 307 15.54 -21.57 -18.19
N SER A 308 15.34 -21.99 -19.44
CA SER A 308 14.07 -22.01 -20.16
C SER A 308 13.10 -23.07 -19.62
N HIS A 309 13.54 -23.94 -18.71
CA HIS A 309 12.73 -25.01 -18.13
C HIS A 309 12.20 -24.62 -16.74
N LEU A 310 10.88 -24.45 -16.66
CA LEU A 310 10.15 -24.23 -15.41
C LEU A 310 9.95 -25.57 -14.68
N THR A 311 9.93 -25.53 -13.36
CA THR A 311 9.58 -26.74 -12.60
C THR A 311 8.08 -27.06 -12.77
N PRO A 312 7.70 -28.34 -12.73
CA PRO A 312 6.28 -28.75 -12.80
C PRO A 312 5.39 -28.06 -11.75
N GLU A 313 5.95 -27.73 -10.58
CA GLU A 313 5.22 -27.03 -9.51
C GLU A 313 4.84 -25.61 -9.93
N LEU A 314 5.74 -24.88 -10.60
CA LEU A 314 5.45 -23.53 -11.09
C LEU A 314 4.39 -23.54 -12.20
N ILE A 315 4.45 -24.53 -13.09
CA ILE A 315 3.43 -24.72 -14.15
C ILE A 315 2.07 -25.04 -13.52
N ASN A 316 2.03 -25.99 -12.57
CA ASN A 316 0.79 -26.32 -11.86
C ASN A 316 0.22 -25.10 -11.12
N ARG A 317 1.09 -24.30 -10.48
CA ARG A 317 0.69 -23.08 -9.80
C ARG A 317 0.12 -22.03 -10.75
N GLN A 318 0.72 -21.86 -11.93
CA GLN A 318 0.19 -21.01 -12.99
C GLN A 318 -1.22 -21.45 -13.39
N THR A 319 -1.43 -22.75 -13.66
CA THR A 319 -2.74 -23.30 -14.03
C THR A 319 -3.81 -23.04 -12.97
N ILE A 320 -3.48 -23.21 -11.69
CA ILE A 320 -4.39 -22.93 -10.58
C ILE A 320 -4.77 -21.44 -10.55
N LEU A 321 -3.80 -20.54 -10.69
CA LEU A 321 -4.04 -19.10 -10.67
C LEU A 321 -4.84 -18.63 -11.90
N SER A 322 -4.54 -19.17 -13.08
CA SER A 322 -5.32 -18.95 -14.31
C SER A 322 -6.77 -19.39 -14.13
N ALA A 323 -7.00 -20.57 -13.55
CA ALA A 323 -8.35 -21.08 -13.29
C ALA A 323 -9.11 -20.19 -12.28
N LYS A 324 -8.45 -19.75 -11.20
CA LYS A 324 -9.03 -18.80 -10.23
C LYS A 324 -9.41 -17.47 -10.88
N LEU A 325 -8.52 -16.91 -11.70
CA LEU A 325 -8.79 -15.64 -12.39
C LEU A 325 -9.91 -15.78 -13.44
N GLY A 326 -9.98 -16.92 -14.13
CA GLY A 326 -11.07 -17.26 -15.05
C GLY A 326 -12.42 -17.39 -14.34
N ALA A 327 -12.47 -18.11 -13.21
CA ALA A 327 -13.68 -18.23 -12.40
C ALA A 327 -14.15 -16.86 -11.87
N TRP A 328 -13.21 -16.02 -11.41
CA TRP A 328 -13.49 -14.65 -11.01
C TRP A 328 -14.11 -13.83 -12.16
N ARG A 329 -13.59 -13.97 -13.40
CA ARG A 329 -14.13 -13.26 -14.57
C ARG A 329 -15.57 -13.66 -14.88
N THR A 330 -15.88 -14.96 -14.81
CA THR A 330 -17.23 -15.46 -15.04
C THR A 330 -18.20 -14.89 -14.02
N ALA A 331 -17.83 -14.94 -12.73
CA ALA A 331 -18.64 -14.38 -11.65
C ALA A 331 -18.85 -12.87 -11.78
N PHE A 332 -17.80 -12.12 -12.12
CA PHE A 332 -17.89 -10.68 -12.34
C PHE A 332 -18.79 -10.32 -13.53
N THR A 333 -18.70 -11.10 -14.63
CA THR A 333 -19.55 -10.90 -15.80
C THR A 333 -21.03 -11.14 -15.46
N SER A 334 -21.33 -12.17 -14.67
CA SER A 334 -22.68 -12.44 -14.17
C SER A 334 -23.23 -11.28 -13.32
N LEU A 335 -22.41 -10.74 -12.41
CA LEU A 335 -22.76 -9.55 -11.62
C LEU A 335 -23.04 -8.32 -12.52
N MET A 336 -22.23 -8.10 -13.55
CA MET A 336 -22.44 -6.96 -14.45
C MET A 336 -23.74 -7.08 -15.24
N VAL A 337 -24.14 -8.29 -15.65
CA VAL A 337 -25.42 -8.55 -16.32
C VAL A 337 -26.60 -8.31 -15.37
N SER A 338 -26.49 -8.75 -14.11
CA SER A 338 -27.57 -8.57 -13.12
C SER A 338 -27.76 -7.11 -12.69
N LEU A 339 -26.72 -6.28 -12.76
CA LEU A 339 -26.78 -4.84 -12.48
C LEU A 339 -27.32 -3.98 -13.65
N HIS A 340 -27.40 -4.54 -14.86
CA HIS A 340 -27.80 -3.83 -16.08
C HIS A 340 -29.30 -3.52 -16.31
N PRO A 341 -30.32 -4.05 -15.59
CA PRO A 341 -31.71 -3.88 -16.04
C PRO A 341 -32.37 -2.50 -15.88
N SER A 342 -32.04 -1.67 -14.87
CA SER A 342 -32.94 -0.53 -14.56
C SER A 342 -32.36 0.72 -13.86
N ASP A 343 -31.08 0.77 -13.48
CA ASP A 343 -30.57 1.87 -12.65
C ASP A 343 -29.66 2.84 -13.41
N THR A 344 -29.84 4.15 -13.17
CA THR A 344 -28.82 5.17 -13.49
C THR A 344 -27.54 4.83 -12.75
N VAL A 345 -26.56 4.24 -13.43
CA VAL A 345 -25.27 3.86 -12.86
C VAL A 345 -24.56 5.11 -12.34
N SER A 346 -24.25 5.13 -11.04
CA SER A 346 -23.54 6.26 -10.45
C SER A 346 -22.12 6.38 -11.03
N PRO A 347 -21.55 7.59 -11.17
CA PRO A 347 -20.16 7.77 -11.63
C PRO A 347 -19.17 6.91 -10.81
N ASN A 348 -19.40 6.81 -9.50
CA ASN A 348 -18.60 5.96 -8.61
C ASN A 348 -18.61 4.48 -9.00
N GLN A 349 -19.76 3.93 -9.38
CA GLN A 349 -19.85 2.55 -9.84
C GLN A 349 -19.12 2.36 -11.18
N ILE A 350 -19.27 3.31 -12.12
CA ILE A 350 -18.54 3.29 -13.40
C ILE A 350 -17.04 3.26 -13.14
N GLY A 351 -16.55 4.16 -12.28
CA GLY A 351 -15.13 4.23 -11.94
C GLY A 351 -14.61 2.96 -11.28
N THR A 352 -15.39 2.35 -10.38
CA THR A 352 -15.03 1.08 -9.74
C THR A 352 -15.00 -0.09 -10.71
N VAL A 353 -15.98 -0.17 -11.62
CA VAL A 353 -16.00 -1.21 -12.66
C VAL A 353 -14.77 -1.06 -13.57
N ALA A 354 -14.48 0.15 -14.04
CA ALA A 354 -13.33 0.40 -14.89
C ALA A 354 -12.00 0.06 -14.20
N LEU A 355 -11.87 0.45 -12.92
CA LEU A 355 -10.71 0.09 -12.10
C LEU A 355 -10.54 -1.43 -11.98
N ILE A 356 -11.62 -2.17 -11.70
CA ILE A 356 -11.61 -3.62 -11.58
C ILE A 356 -11.19 -4.28 -12.90
N ILE A 357 -11.71 -3.79 -14.03
CA ILE A 357 -11.33 -4.29 -15.36
C ILE A 357 -9.84 -4.05 -15.62
N ALA A 358 -9.32 -2.86 -15.34
CA ALA A 358 -7.90 -2.56 -15.50
C ALA A 358 -7.00 -3.52 -14.68
N HIS A 359 -7.41 -3.87 -13.46
CA HIS A 359 -6.71 -4.87 -12.64
C HIS A 359 -6.81 -6.26 -13.25
N TYR A 360 -8.00 -6.69 -13.68
CA TYR A 360 -8.19 -8.00 -14.31
C TYR A 360 -7.29 -8.17 -15.53
N GLU A 361 -7.26 -7.18 -16.43
CA GLU A 361 -6.41 -7.23 -17.63
C GLU A 361 -4.92 -7.31 -17.25
N MET A 362 -4.47 -6.50 -16.29
CA MET A 362 -3.10 -6.55 -15.78
C MET A 362 -2.76 -7.96 -15.26
N LEU A 363 -3.62 -8.55 -14.42
CA LEU A 363 -3.39 -9.86 -13.82
C LEU A 363 -3.38 -10.99 -14.86
N SER A 364 -4.24 -10.89 -15.88
CA SER A 364 -4.28 -11.84 -16.99
C SER A 364 -2.96 -11.86 -17.76
N ILE A 365 -2.45 -10.66 -18.10
CA ILE A 365 -1.13 -10.54 -18.75
C ILE A 365 -0.03 -11.06 -17.82
N MET A 366 -0.03 -10.66 -16.54
CA MET A 366 0.98 -11.09 -15.57
C MET A 366 1.08 -12.61 -15.48
N ILE A 367 -0.04 -13.32 -15.33
CA ILE A 367 -0.03 -14.79 -15.26
C ILE A 367 0.45 -15.39 -16.58
N ALA A 368 0.00 -14.87 -17.72
CA ALA A 368 0.39 -15.40 -19.02
C ALA A 368 1.91 -15.28 -19.29
N VAL A 369 2.51 -14.16 -18.87
CA VAL A 369 3.91 -13.85 -19.22
C VAL A 369 4.92 -14.21 -18.12
N CYS A 370 4.49 -14.43 -16.87
CA CYS A 370 5.42 -14.65 -15.73
C CYS A 370 6.31 -15.90 -15.86
N VAL A 371 5.91 -16.85 -16.71
CA VAL A 371 6.64 -18.09 -16.99
C VAL A 371 7.63 -17.96 -18.16
N SER A 372 7.57 -16.85 -18.89
CA SER A 372 8.45 -16.59 -20.03
C SER A 372 9.67 -15.78 -19.61
N SER A 373 10.82 -16.14 -20.16
CA SER A 373 12.04 -15.34 -20.09
C SER A 373 12.11 -14.22 -21.13
N VAL A 374 11.32 -14.31 -22.21
CA VAL A 374 11.34 -13.35 -23.34
C VAL A 374 10.23 -12.31 -23.16
N GLN A 375 10.55 -11.02 -23.35
CA GLN A 375 9.59 -9.93 -23.14
C GLN A 375 8.62 -9.75 -24.33
N MET A 376 9.01 -10.15 -25.54
CA MET A 376 8.16 -10.07 -26.74
C MET A 376 6.79 -10.76 -26.62
N ILE A 377 6.63 -11.71 -25.69
CA ILE A 377 5.33 -12.37 -25.46
C ILE A 377 4.25 -11.35 -25.09
N THR A 378 4.62 -10.20 -24.52
CA THR A 378 3.67 -9.13 -24.18
C THR A 378 3.00 -8.52 -25.43
N ASP A 379 3.59 -8.66 -26.62
CA ASP A 379 3.03 -8.10 -27.86
C ASP A 379 1.70 -8.77 -28.27
N ALA A 380 1.51 -10.04 -27.88
CA ALA A 380 0.23 -10.74 -28.08
C ALA A 380 -0.92 -10.10 -27.26
N TYR A 381 -0.59 -9.30 -26.25
CA TYR A 381 -1.52 -8.68 -25.30
C TYR A 381 -1.63 -7.16 -25.48
N LEU A 382 -1.20 -6.60 -26.63
CA LEU A 382 -1.43 -5.18 -26.94
C LEU A 382 -2.89 -4.74 -26.74
N PRO A 383 -3.92 -5.50 -27.17
CA PRO A 383 -5.31 -5.14 -26.91
C PRO A 383 -5.63 -5.01 -25.41
N ASN A 384 -5.10 -5.91 -24.58
CA ASN A 384 -5.29 -5.87 -23.13
C ASN A 384 -4.63 -4.62 -22.52
N PHE A 385 -3.43 -4.24 -22.99
CA PHE A 385 -2.79 -2.99 -22.57
C PHE A 385 -3.60 -1.75 -22.98
N GLU A 386 -4.19 -1.75 -24.17
CA GLU A 386 -5.11 -0.69 -24.61
C GLU A 386 -6.29 -0.56 -23.64
N THR A 387 -6.93 -1.69 -23.30
CA THR A 387 -8.03 -1.75 -22.34
C THR A 387 -7.60 -1.23 -20.98
N ILE A 388 -6.41 -1.58 -20.48
CA ILE A 388 -5.89 -1.04 -19.22
C ILE A 388 -5.83 0.48 -19.25
N VAL A 389 -5.28 1.07 -20.31
CA VAL A 389 -5.15 2.53 -20.45
C VAL A 389 -6.52 3.20 -20.53
N GLU A 390 -7.42 2.66 -21.34
CA GLU A 390 -8.78 3.20 -21.51
C GLU A 390 -9.56 3.17 -20.20
N GLN A 391 -9.63 2.00 -19.55
CA GLN A 391 -10.36 1.83 -18.29
C GLN A 391 -9.72 2.63 -17.15
N SER A 392 -8.39 2.81 -17.16
CA SER A 392 -7.74 3.68 -16.19
C SER A 392 -8.11 5.15 -16.36
N GLY A 393 -8.29 5.62 -17.60
CA GLY A 393 -8.79 6.97 -17.89
C GLY A 393 -10.19 7.18 -17.34
N ILE A 394 -11.11 6.24 -17.65
CA ILE A 394 -12.49 6.26 -17.14
C ILE A 394 -12.51 6.26 -15.61
N ALA A 395 -11.71 5.40 -14.97
CA ALA A 395 -11.63 5.33 -13.51
C ALA A 395 -11.15 6.65 -12.90
N LEU A 396 -10.10 7.27 -13.45
CA LEU A 396 -9.59 8.55 -12.94
C LEU A 396 -10.62 9.68 -13.09
N ASP A 397 -11.29 9.76 -14.24
CA ASP A 397 -12.28 10.81 -14.50
C ASP A 397 -13.51 10.64 -13.59
N ALA A 398 -13.99 9.41 -13.41
CA ALA A 398 -15.17 9.11 -12.60
C ALA A 398 -14.93 9.24 -11.08
N LEU A 399 -13.69 9.03 -10.62
CA LEU A 399 -13.29 9.10 -9.21
C LEU A 399 -12.66 10.44 -8.81
N ALA A 400 -12.56 11.38 -9.75
CA ALA A 400 -12.06 12.72 -9.47
C ALA A 400 -12.96 13.47 -8.48
N ARG A 401 -12.35 14.40 -7.74
CA ARG A 401 -13.07 15.35 -6.90
C ARG A 401 -13.85 16.33 -7.77
N SER A 402 -14.75 17.10 -7.17
CA SER A 402 -15.53 18.14 -7.84
C SER A 402 -14.70 19.21 -8.55
N ASP A 403 -13.45 19.40 -8.13
CA ASP A 403 -12.48 20.32 -8.72
C ASP A 403 -11.67 19.68 -9.87
N GLY A 404 -11.96 18.43 -10.25
CA GLY A 404 -11.26 17.66 -11.28
C GLY A 404 -9.93 17.04 -10.82
N THR A 405 -9.49 17.31 -9.59
CA THR A 405 -8.25 16.75 -9.04
C THR A 405 -8.48 15.38 -8.41
N GLN A 406 -7.44 14.55 -8.38
CA GLN A 406 -7.48 13.31 -7.61
C GLN A 406 -7.30 13.58 -6.12
N ALA A 407 -7.78 12.67 -5.28
CA ALA A 407 -7.52 12.71 -3.86
C ALA A 407 -6.00 12.70 -3.58
N PRO A 408 -5.50 13.51 -2.64
CA PRO A 408 -4.07 13.50 -2.29
C PRO A 408 -3.59 12.16 -1.75
N TYR A 409 -4.48 11.42 -1.07
CA TYR A 409 -4.16 10.14 -0.47
C TYR A 409 -5.37 9.19 -0.53
N THR A 410 -5.09 7.91 -0.68
CA THR A 410 -6.08 6.84 -0.53
C THR A 410 -5.45 5.54 -0.01
N PHE A 411 -6.16 4.85 0.90
CA PHE A 411 -5.88 3.47 1.31
C PHE A 411 -6.26 2.45 0.23
N ASP A 412 -7.09 2.89 -0.71
CA ASP A 412 -7.68 2.02 -1.70
C ASP A 412 -6.69 1.72 -2.83
N ILE A 413 -6.91 0.62 -3.52
CA ILE A 413 -6.11 0.29 -4.70
C ILE A 413 -6.62 1.12 -5.88
N THR A 414 -5.69 1.71 -6.61
CA THR A 414 -5.96 2.63 -7.72
C THR A 414 -5.33 2.13 -9.03
N VAL A 415 -5.50 2.88 -10.10
CA VAL A 415 -4.93 2.60 -11.43
C VAL A 415 -3.39 2.63 -11.46
N VAL A 416 -2.71 3.06 -10.39
CA VAL A 416 -1.25 3.17 -10.33
C VAL A 416 -0.55 1.85 -10.70
N LEU A 417 -0.99 0.71 -10.15
CA LEU A 417 -0.36 -0.58 -10.43
C LEU A 417 -0.55 -1.03 -11.89
N PRO A 418 -1.78 -1.06 -12.46
CA PRO A 418 -1.98 -1.37 -13.88
C PRO A 418 -1.21 -0.45 -14.83
N LEU A 419 -1.18 0.85 -14.57
CA LEU A 419 -0.47 1.82 -15.41
C LEU A 419 1.05 1.67 -15.29
N PHE A 420 1.57 1.47 -14.09
CA PHE A 420 2.99 1.20 -13.86
C PHE A 420 3.43 -0.08 -14.57
N PHE A 421 2.66 -1.15 -14.45
CA PHE A 421 2.89 -2.41 -15.16
C PHE A 421 2.90 -2.19 -16.68
N THR A 422 1.92 -1.46 -17.21
CA THR A 422 1.81 -1.15 -18.64
C THR A 422 3.03 -0.38 -19.15
N CYS A 423 3.47 0.66 -18.42
CA CYS A 423 4.65 1.44 -18.77
C CYS A 423 5.92 0.58 -18.86
N LEU A 424 6.03 -0.42 -17.99
CA LEU A 424 7.20 -1.29 -17.93
C LEU A 424 7.15 -2.48 -18.90
N ARG A 425 5.98 -3.05 -19.19
CA ARG A 425 5.85 -4.32 -19.94
C ARG A 425 5.41 -4.17 -21.38
N CYS A 426 4.66 -3.13 -21.71
CA CYS A 426 4.26 -2.87 -23.08
C CYS A 426 5.47 -2.40 -23.90
N ARG A 427 5.58 -2.87 -25.16
CA ARG A 427 6.64 -2.47 -26.10
C ARG A 427 6.19 -1.39 -27.09
N GLU A 428 4.90 -1.07 -27.15
CA GLU A 428 4.36 -0.06 -28.06
C GLU A 428 4.49 1.35 -27.44
N PRO A 429 5.25 2.27 -28.05
CA PRO A 429 5.55 3.56 -27.44
C PRO A 429 4.33 4.46 -27.17
N GLY A 430 3.30 4.41 -28.01
CA GLY A 430 2.09 5.23 -27.86
C GLY A 430 1.28 4.88 -26.59
N ILE A 431 1.02 3.60 -26.37
CA ILE A 431 0.36 3.06 -25.17
C ILE A 431 1.17 3.43 -23.93
N ARG A 432 2.50 3.23 -23.95
CA ARG A 432 3.34 3.56 -22.80
C ARG A 432 3.27 5.05 -22.43
N ARG A 433 3.30 5.96 -23.41
CA ARG A 433 3.19 7.41 -23.15
C ARG A 433 1.81 7.80 -22.62
N ARG A 434 0.73 7.21 -23.14
CA ARG A 434 -0.62 7.43 -22.60
C ARG A 434 -0.75 6.87 -21.18
N ALA A 435 -0.21 5.68 -20.92
CA ALA A 435 -0.18 5.10 -19.58
C ALA A 435 0.59 5.99 -18.59
N LEU A 436 1.75 6.52 -19.00
CA LEU A 436 2.54 7.45 -18.19
C LEU A 436 1.77 8.75 -17.90
N ALA A 437 1.11 9.33 -18.89
CA ALA A 437 0.31 10.54 -18.71
C ALA A 437 -0.86 10.33 -17.74
N LEU A 438 -1.49 9.15 -17.76
CA LEU A 438 -2.52 8.80 -16.76
C LEU A 438 -1.91 8.54 -15.38
N LEU A 439 -0.72 7.93 -15.31
CA LEU A 439 -0.04 7.66 -14.05
C LEU A 439 0.36 8.97 -13.33
N GLU A 440 0.74 10.00 -14.09
CA GLU A 440 0.99 11.36 -13.59
C GLU A 440 -0.26 12.03 -13.02
N ARG A 441 -1.45 11.65 -13.49
CA ARG A 441 -2.74 12.15 -12.99
C ARG A 441 -3.24 11.39 -11.75
N ALA A 442 -2.67 10.24 -11.42
CA ALA A 442 -3.15 9.39 -10.34
C ALA A 442 -3.00 10.06 -8.95
N PRO A 443 -3.70 9.56 -7.90
CA PRO A 443 -3.53 10.05 -6.53
C PRO A 443 -2.06 10.17 -6.12
N GLN A 444 -1.73 11.22 -5.38
CA GLN A 444 -0.32 11.51 -5.04
C GLN A 444 0.28 10.43 -4.14
N VAL A 445 -0.53 9.87 -3.24
CA VAL A 445 -0.13 8.82 -2.31
C VAL A 445 -1.16 7.69 -2.33
N GLN A 446 -0.69 6.46 -2.46
CA GLN A 446 -1.51 5.26 -2.39
C GLN A 446 -0.93 4.29 -1.35
N GLY A 447 -1.73 3.94 -0.34
CA GLY A 447 -1.31 3.08 0.76
C GLY A 447 -0.11 3.66 1.48
N PHE A 448 1.09 3.17 1.14
CA PHE A 448 2.36 3.60 1.72
C PHE A 448 3.20 4.49 0.78
N TYR A 449 2.92 4.48 -0.51
CA TYR A 449 3.86 4.94 -1.53
C TYR A 449 3.36 6.20 -2.24
N LYS A 450 4.28 7.16 -2.46
CA LYS A 450 4.02 8.32 -3.32
C LYS A 450 4.09 7.90 -4.81
N SER A 451 3.07 8.25 -5.60
CA SER A 451 2.99 7.90 -7.03
C SER A 451 4.08 8.54 -7.88
N ILE A 452 4.60 9.71 -7.48
CA ILE A 452 5.70 10.39 -8.16
C ILE A 452 6.94 9.49 -8.30
N SER A 453 7.24 8.68 -7.29
CA SER A 453 8.41 7.80 -7.32
C SER A 453 8.25 6.73 -8.40
N ALA A 454 7.02 6.21 -8.58
CA ALA A 454 6.69 5.30 -9.67
C ALA A 454 6.81 5.98 -11.05
N VAL A 455 6.27 7.20 -11.18
CA VAL A 455 6.34 8.03 -12.40
C VAL A 455 7.78 8.29 -12.82
N LEU A 456 8.62 8.77 -11.90
CA LEU A 456 10.04 9.06 -12.18
C LEU A 456 10.79 7.80 -12.61
N PHE A 457 10.53 6.68 -11.91
CA PHE A 457 11.14 5.40 -12.23
C PHE A 457 10.78 4.94 -13.65
N VAL A 458 9.48 4.86 -13.99
CA VAL A 458 9.08 4.39 -15.33
C VAL A 458 9.54 5.34 -16.43
N ARG A 459 9.57 6.65 -16.18
CA ARG A 459 10.06 7.64 -17.16
C ARG A 459 11.54 7.42 -17.45
N GLN A 460 12.35 7.15 -16.42
CA GLN A 460 13.77 6.85 -16.60
C GLN A 460 13.98 5.55 -17.40
N ILE A 461 13.24 4.49 -17.08
CA ILE A 461 13.31 3.22 -17.81
C ILE A 461 12.88 3.37 -19.27
N MET A 462 11.75 4.04 -19.53
CA MET A 462 11.27 4.31 -20.89
C MET A 462 12.30 5.08 -21.71
N ALA A 463 12.90 6.13 -21.14
CA ALA A 463 13.89 6.94 -21.84
C ALA A 463 15.15 6.15 -22.21
N LEU A 464 15.62 5.26 -21.33
CA LEU A 464 16.77 4.40 -21.60
C LEU A 464 16.48 3.41 -22.73
N GLU A 465 15.36 2.71 -22.67
CA GLU A 465 14.98 1.75 -23.71
C GLU A 465 14.78 2.43 -25.08
N GLU A 466 14.18 3.63 -25.10
CA GLU A 466 14.03 4.41 -26.32
C GLU A 466 15.37 4.89 -26.88
N GLN A 467 16.30 5.29 -26.00
CA GLN A 467 17.66 5.66 -26.39
C GLN A 467 18.42 4.47 -27.00
N PHE A 468 18.36 3.30 -26.37
CA PHE A 468 18.97 2.09 -26.91
C PHE A 468 18.33 1.68 -28.24
N ALA A 469 17.00 1.75 -28.35
CA ALA A 469 16.30 1.48 -29.60
C ALA A 469 16.74 2.41 -30.74
N ALA A 470 16.98 3.70 -30.45
CA ALA A 470 17.49 4.66 -31.42
C ALA A 470 18.93 4.34 -31.86
N GLN A 471 19.81 3.95 -30.92
CA GLN A 471 21.17 3.55 -31.23
C GLN A 471 21.23 2.32 -32.15
N LEU A 472 20.38 1.32 -31.88
CA LEU A 472 20.29 0.13 -32.73
C LEU A 472 19.89 0.48 -34.16
N ARG A 473 18.87 1.34 -34.32
CA ARG A 473 18.42 1.80 -35.64
C ARG A 473 19.53 2.54 -36.38
N ASN A 474 20.26 3.41 -35.70
CA ASN A 474 21.37 4.16 -36.30
C ASN A 474 22.51 3.25 -36.76
N ASN A 475 22.84 2.23 -35.97
CA ASN A 475 23.86 1.23 -36.31
C ASN A 475 23.42 0.36 -37.51
N SER A 476 22.14 0.00 -37.61
CA SER A 476 21.58 -0.72 -38.76
C SER A 476 21.56 0.11 -40.04
N THR A 477 21.51 1.46 -39.97
CA THR A 477 21.65 2.32 -41.17
C THR A 477 23.09 2.54 -41.63
N MET A 478 24.09 2.32 -40.76
CA MET A 478 25.52 2.43 -41.12
C MET A 478 26.06 1.15 -41.78
N LEU A 479 25.37 0.02 -41.61
CA LEU A 479 25.59 -1.22 -42.33
C LEU A 479 24.51 -1.31 -43.41
N GLY A 480 24.85 -1.04 -44.69
CA GLY A 480 23.91 -1.19 -45.81
C GLY A 480 23.24 -2.58 -45.84
N PRO A 481 22.19 -2.80 -46.67
CA PRO A 481 21.28 -3.93 -46.53
C PRO A 481 21.98 -5.26 -46.79
N THR A 482 22.57 -5.84 -45.75
CA THR A 482 22.96 -7.23 -45.70
C THR A 482 21.83 -7.97 -45.01
N ASN A 483 21.25 -8.93 -45.72
CA ASN A 483 20.24 -9.86 -45.24
C ASN A 483 20.58 -10.32 -43.81
N VAL A 484 19.86 -9.78 -42.82
CA VAL A 484 19.81 -10.36 -41.48
C VAL A 484 18.94 -11.60 -41.62
N ASN A 485 19.58 -12.69 -42.06
CA ASN A 485 19.01 -14.02 -41.96
C ASN A 485 18.99 -14.34 -40.46
N CYS A 486 17.83 -14.13 -39.82
CA CYS A 486 17.61 -14.48 -38.44
C CYS A 486 17.72 -16.01 -38.34
N GLY A 487 18.88 -16.50 -37.90
CA GLY A 487 19.16 -17.92 -37.71
C GLY A 487 18.38 -18.47 -36.52
N TYR A 488 17.07 -18.65 -36.68
CA TYR A 488 16.34 -19.68 -35.96
C TYR A 488 16.30 -20.91 -36.86
N GLN A 489 17.12 -21.91 -36.53
CA GLN A 489 17.03 -23.22 -37.14
C GLN A 489 15.64 -23.82 -36.85
N ARG A 490 14.77 -23.80 -37.87
CA ARG A 490 13.62 -24.71 -37.96
C ARG A 490 14.16 -26.14 -37.95
N PRO A 491 13.64 -27.06 -37.13
CA PRO A 491 13.91 -28.48 -37.32
C PRO A 491 13.33 -28.90 -38.66
N THR A 492 14.21 -29.31 -39.58
CA THR A 492 13.86 -29.87 -40.89
C THR A 492 13.17 -31.23 -40.74
N GLN A 493 12.04 -31.38 -41.43
CA GLN A 493 11.41 -32.67 -41.71
C GLN A 493 12.38 -33.58 -42.47
N ALA A 494 12.51 -34.83 -42.02
CA ALA A 494 13.07 -35.92 -42.80
C ALA A 494 11.99 -36.99 -43.01
N HIS A 495 11.54 -37.15 -44.26
CA HIS A 495 11.10 -38.44 -44.81
C HIS A 495 12.37 -39.19 -45.25
N GLY A 496 12.52 -40.50 -45.17
CA GLY A 496 11.69 -41.60 -44.70
C GLY A 496 12.51 -42.89 -44.83
N ASP A 497 12.07 -43.97 -44.19
CA ASP A 497 12.05 -45.31 -44.79
C ASP A 497 11.29 -46.29 -43.88
N GLU A 498 10.48 -47.11 -44.53
CA GLU A 498 9.47 -48.02 -44.01
C GLU A 498 10.09 -49.23 -43.27
N ILE A 499 9.34 -49.83 -42.33
CA ILE A 499 8.99 -51.26 -42.29
C ILE A 499 8.07 -51.56 -41.06
N SER A 500 6.85 -51.99 -41.40
CA SER A 500 5.88 -52.87 -40.73
C SER A 500 5.73 -52.96 -39.18
N GLY A 501 4.49 -52.73 -38.72
CA GLY A 501 3.72 -53.76 -38.02
C GLY A 501 3.33 -53.50 -36.56
N CYS A 502 2.01 -53.59 -36.31
CA CYS A 502 1.34 -53.96 -35.05
C CYS A 502 0.98 -52.85 -34.01
N ASP A 503 -0.31 -52.48 -34.05
CA ASP A 503 -1.26 -52.11 -32.97
C ASP A 503 -0.77 -51.87 -31.53
N SER A 504 -1.15 -50.72 -30.95
CA SER A 504 -2.05 -50.60 -29.75
C SER A 504 -1.91 -49.25 -29.00
N HIS A 505 -3.03 -48.49 -28.96
CA HIS A 505 -3.49 -47.56 -27.90
C HIS A 505 -2.59 -46.46 -27.30
N SER A 506 -2.88 -45.18 -27.61
CA SER A 506 -3.50 -44.22 -26.66
C SER A 506 -3.54 -42.78 -27.21
N SER A 507 -4.73 -42.20 -27.20
CA SER A 507 -5.06 -40.87 -27.72
C SER A 507 -4.88 -39.79 -26.64
N ILE A 508 -4.24 -38.66 -26.97
CA ILE A 508 -4.44 -37.37 -26.26
C ILE A 508 -4.64 -36.28 -27.32
N THR A 509 -5.90 -35.89 -27.49
CA THR A 509 -6.39 -34.86 -28.41
C THR A 509 -6.27 -33.48 -27.76
N SER A 510 -5.71 -32.51 -28.48
CA SER A 510 -5.80 -31.09 -28.15
C SER A 510 -7.23 -30.60 -28.38
N LEU A 511 -7.83 -29.93 -27.39
CA LEU A 511 -9.08 -29.19 -27.57
C LEU A 511 -8.82 -27.69 -27.38
N GLY A 512 -9.14 -26.91 -28.41
CA GLY A 512 -9.10 -25.46 -28.39
C GLY A 512 -10.16 -24.85 -27.47
N SER A 513 -9.98 -23.58 -27.12
CA SER A 513 -11.01 -22.76 -26.50
C SER A 513 -11.18 -21.48 -27.30
N GLU A 514 -12.42 -21.31 -27.74
CA GLU A 514 -12.91 -20.25 -28.60
C GLU A 514 -12.88 -18.90 -27.86
N SER A 515 -12.46 -17.88 -28.61
CA SER A 515 -12.51 -16.48 -28.24
C SER A 515 -13.94 -15.97 -28.31
N ALA A 516 -14.51 -15.59 -27.17
CA ALA A 516 -15.75 -14.83 -27.11
C ALA A 516 -15.42 -13.32 -27.20
N ALA A 517 -15.86 -12.70 -28.29
CA ALA A 517 -15.77 -11.26 -28.52
C ALA A 517 -16.64 -10.47 -27.54
N SER A 518 -16.13 -9.33 -27.07
CA SER A 518 -16.82 -8.35 -26.23
C SER A 518 -17.90 -7.60 -27.02
N PRO A 519 -19.15 -7.44 -26.52
CA PRO A 519 -20.22 -6.77 -27.24
C PRO A 519 -20.30 -5.29 -26.86
N TYR A 520 -19.37 -4.45 -27.30
CA TYR A 520 -19.56 -2.99 -27.41
C TYR A 520 -18.58 -2.42 -28.44
N SER A 521 -18.98 -2.42 -29.71
CA SER A 521 -18.26 -1.73 -30.78
C SER A 521 -19.26 -0.95 -31.62
N ILE A 522 -19.28 0.37 -31.42
CA ILE A 522 -19.97 1.30 -32.32
C ILE A 522 -19.06 1.55 -33.52
N VAL A 523 -19.66 1.46 -34.70
CA VAL A 523 -19.07 1.55 -36.04
C VAL A 523 -18.31 2.86 -36.26
N ALA A 524 -17.09 2.76 -36.80
CA ALA A 524 -16.47 3.83 -37.57
C ALA A 524 -15.69 3.22 -38.75
N GLU A 525 -16.08 3.62 -39.96
CA GLU A 525 -15.61 3.11 -41.25
C GLU A 525 -14.16 3.51 -41.58
N THR A 526 -13.48 2.51 -42.15
CA THR A 526 -12.35 2.50 -43.10
C THR A 526 -11.66 3.81 -43.51
N GLY A 527 -10.32 3.79 -43.40
CA GLY A 527 -9.46 4.43 -44.39
C GLY A 527 -8.24 5.19 -43.87
N ALA A 528 -7.23 4.50 -43.33
CA ALA A 528 -5.86 5.05 -43.27
C ALA A 528 -4.84 3.91 -43.29
N MET A 529 -3.90 3.95 -44.24
CA MET A 529 -2.76 3.04 -44.30
C MET A 529 -2.03 3.03 -42.96
N THR A 530 -2.04 1.88 -42.29
CA THR A 530 -1.40 1.68 -41.00
C THR A 530 0.11 1.80 -41.16
N ALA A 531 0.67 2.93 -40.73
CA ALA A 531 2.10 3.02 -40.43
C ALA A 531 2.46 1.84 -39.52
N THR A 532 3.40 1.00 -39.94
CA THR A 532 3.87 -0.15 -39.16
C THR A 532 4.32 0.37 -37.79
N ARG A 533 3.56 0.04 -36.73
CA ARG A 533 3.87 0.51 -35.37
C ARG A 533 5.23 -0.05 -34.98
N LEU A 534 6.25 0.81 -34.96
CA LEU A 534 7.63 0.44 -34.62
C LEU A 534 7.74 0.20 -33.11
N LEU A 535 7.60 -1.06 -32.70
CA LEU A 535 7.80 -1.51 -31.32
C LEU A 535 9.24 -1.24 -30.85
N ILE A 536 9.42 -1.12 -29.54
CA ILE A 536 10.75 -1.11 -28.92
C ILE A 536 11.40 -2.50 -29.13
N PRO A 537 12.55 -2.62 -29.81
CA PRO A 537 13.21 -3.91 -30.04
C PRO A 537 13.52 -4.65 -28.75
N GLU A 538 13.52 -5.99 -28.77
CA GLU A 538 13.79 -6.82 -27.58
C GLU A 538 15.20 -6.53 -27.04
N GLU A 539 16.13 -6.27 -27.96
CA GLU A 539 17.53 -5.95 -27.70
C GLU A 539 17.70 -4.60 -27.01
N ALA A 540 16.73 -3.69 -27.14
CA ALA A 540 16.73 -2.39 -26.47
C ALA A 540 16.11 -2.45 -25.06
N ARG A 541 15.49 -3.58 -24.69
CA ARG A 541 14.85 -3.76 -23.39
C ARG A 541 15.90 -3.99 -22.30
N ILE A 542 15.59 -3.51 -21.11
CA ILE A 542 16.46 -3.65 -19.93
C ILE A 542 15.78 -4.49 -18.85
N GLY A 543 16.59 -5.17 -18.03
CA GLY A 543 16.10 -5.92 -16.86
C GLY A 543 17.13 -6.91 -16.32
N PRO A 544 16.94 -7.52 -15.13
CA PRO A 544 16.19 -6.99 -13.99
C PRO A 544 16.75 -5.62 -13.54
N VAL A 545 15.90 -4.73 -13.04
CA VAL A 545 16.31 -3.41 -12.54
C VAL A 545 16.25 -3.41 -11.01
N ASN A 546 17.36 -3.13 -10.37
CA ASN A 546 17.50 -2.98 -8.93
C ASN A 546 17.87 -1.53 -8.57
N VAL A 547 17.36 -1.04 -7.43
CA VAL A 547 17.72 0.28 -6.90
C VAL A 547 18.50 0.08 -5.61
N PHE A 548 19.65 0.71 -5.47
CA PHE A 548 20.47 0.65 -4.26
C PHE A 548 20.99 2.03 -3.86
N TRP A 549 21.37 2.18 -2.59
CA TRP A 549 21.96 3.41 -2.07
C TRP A 549 23.48 3.37 -2.09
N ALA A 550 24.12 4.51 -2.32
CA ALA A 550 25.58 4.63 -2.22
C ALA A 550 26.12 4.17 -0.85
N ARG A 551 25.39 4.51 0.24
CA ARG A 551 25.77 4.15 1.61
C ARG A 551 25.72 2.64 1.91
N ASP A 552 24.94 1.86 1.14
CA ASP A 552 24.84 0.41 1.31
C ASP A 552 25.98 -0.33 0.58
N GLY A 553 26.87 0.42 -0.08
CA GLY A 553 27.96 -0.10 -0.89
C GLY A 553 27.58 -0.30 -2.35
N PHE A 554 28.60 -0.32 -3.21
CA PHE A 554 28.44 -0.61 -4.64
C PHE A 554 28.55 -2.11 -4.89
N PRO A 555 27.80 -2.66 -5.88
CA PRO A 555 27.99 -4.03 -6.33
C PRO A 555 29.46 -4.31 -6.67
N PRO A 556 29.98 -5.53 -6.41
CA PRO A 556 31.39 -5.86 -6.59
C PRO A 556 31.89 -5.72 -8.03
N GLU A 557 30.97 -5.72 -8.99
CA GLU A 557 31.22 -5.55 -10.43
C GLU A 557 31.44 -4.08 -10.83
N THR A 558 31.30 -3.12 -9.90
CA THR A 558 31.42 -1.69 -10.19
C THR A 558 32.88 -1.26 -10.31
N ALA A 559 33.28 -0.70 -11.45
CA ALA A 559 34.64 -0.22 -11.64
C ALA A 559 34.96 0.96 -10.69
N PRO A 560 36.13 0.98 -10.02
CA PRO A 560 36.53 2.08 -9.14
C PRO A 560 36.54 3.45 -9.84
N GLU A 561 36.81 3.46 -11.14
CA GLU A 561 36.81 4.66 -11.98
C GLU A 561 35.41 5.25 -12.15
N ASP A 562 34.38 4.42 -12.23
CA ASP A 562 32.99 4.89 -12.37
C ASP A 562 32.45 5.40 -11.03
N ILE A 563 32.83 4.75 -9.92
CA ILE A 563 32.56 5.25 -8.57
C ILE A 563 33.19 6.64 -8.38
N ALA A 564 34.41 6.85 -8.89
CA ALA A 564 35.09 8.15 -8.80
C ALA A 564 34.42 9.26 -9.63
N LYS A 565 33.70 8.91 -10.71
CA LYS A 565 32.93 9.87 -11.53
C LYS A 565 31.62 10.29 -10.87
N TRP A 566 31.09 9.50 -9.94
CA TRP A 566 29.82 9.79 -9.28
C TRP A 566 30.02 10.67 -8.04
N ASN A 567 29.12 11.63 -7.84
CA ASN A 567 29.12 12.46 -6.64
C ASN A 567 29.02 11.57 -5.38
N GLN A 568 29.94 11.75 -4.43
CA GLN A 568 30.01 10.99 -3.17
C GLN A 568 28.89 11.34 -2.17
N ASN A 569 27.70 11.71 -2.64
CA ASN A 569 26.57 11.89 -1.74
C ASN A 569 26.12 10.51 -1.25
N PRO A 570 26.23 10.20 0.06
CA PRO A 570 25.83 8.90 0.61
C PRO A 570 24.34 8.60 0.42
N ASP A 571 23.52 9.63 0.21
CA ASP A 571 22.09 9.50 -0.04
C ASP A 571 21.73 9.41 -1.54
N GLN A 572 22.72 9.38 -2.44
CA GLN A 572 22.48 9.13 -3.86
C GLN A 572 22.04 7.68 -4.09
N ARG A 573 21.00 7.51 -4.91
CA ARG A 573 20.53 6.19 -5.36
C ARG A 573 21.04 5.88 -6.77
N PHE A 574 21.20 4.59 -7.04
CA PHE A 574 21.66 4.07 -8.32
C PHE A 574 20.69 3.03 -8.85
N LEU A 575 20.53 2.99 -10.17
CA LEU A 575 19.88 1.90 -10.89
C LEU A 575 20.96 0.93 -11.34
N HIS A 576 20.82 -0.33 -10.98
CA HIS A 576 21.58 -1.45 -11.51
C HIS A 576 20.66 -2.27 -12.41
N PHE A 577 20.97 -2.40 -13.69
CA PHE A 577 20.20 -3.20 -14.62
C PHE A 577 21.10 -3.95 -15.60
N THR A 578 20.58 -4.98 -16.26
CA THR A 578 21.29 -5.59 -17.40
C THR A 578 20.66 -5.15 -18.72
N ARG A 579 21.48 -5.00 -19.75
CA ARG A 579 21.04 -4.71 -21.12
C ARG A 579 21.76 -5.60 -22.12
N ASN A 580 21.14 -5.82 -23.25
CA ASN A 580 21.80 -6.46 -24.38
C ASN A 580 22.75 -5.47 -25.06
N GLN A 581 23.99 -5.90 -25.30
CA GLN A 581 24.97 -5.18 -26.09
C GLN A 581 25.41 -6.07 -27.25
N TYR A 582 25.49 -5.48 -28.42
CA TYR A 582 25.99 -6.16 -29.61
C TYR A 582 27.49 -5.98 -29.71
N ASP A 583 28.24 -7.08 -29.75
CA ASP A 583 29.66 -7.06 -30.05
C ASP A 583 29.88 -7.25 -31.56
N VAL A 584 30.38 -6.19 -32.19
CA VAL A 584 30.68 -6.14 -33.62
C VAL A 584 31.80 -7.11 -34.00
N ALA A 585 32.74 -7.40 -33.09
CA ALA A 585 33.88 -8.26 -33.37
C ALA A 585 33.50 -9.75 -33.38
N SER A 586 32.64 -10.17 -32.46
CA SER A 586 32.16 -11.56 -32.38
C SER A 586 30.84 -11.82 -33.11
N ASN A 587 30.14 -10.77 -33.57
CA ASN A 587 28.80 -10.85 -34.15
C ASN A 587 27.79 -11.56 -33.22
N THR A 588 27.93 -11.34 -31.90
CA THR A 588 27.05 -11.93 -30.89
C THR A 588 26.49 -10.87 -29.96
N TRP A 589 25.36 -11.20 -29.32
CA TRP A 589 24.75 -10.39 -28.28
C TRP A 589 25.19 -10.91 -26.92
N HIS A 590 25.64 -10.01 -26.05
CA HIS A 590 25.99 -10.31 -24.67
C HIS A 590 25.22 -9.39 -23.72
N MET A 591 24.79 -9.94 -22.58
CA MET A 591 24.18 -9.14 -21.52
C MET A 591 25.28 -8.47 -20.70
N VAL A 592 25.19 -7.16 -20.54
CA VAL A 592 26.12 -6.38 -19.71
C VAL A 592 25.37 -5.74 -18.53
N PRO A 593 25.92 -5.82 -17.30
CA PRO A 593 25.43 -5.03 -16.19
C PRO A 593 25.80 -3.56 -16.40
N GLU A 594 24.88 -2.67 -16.05
CA GLU A 594 25.08 -1.22 -16.13
C GLU A 594 24.53 -0.56 -14.86
N ILE A 595 25.29 0.42 -14.37
CA ILE A 595 24.97 1.18 -13.15
C ILE A 595 24.94 2.66 -13.51
N ILE A 596 23.80 3.30 -13.24
CA ILE A 596 23.62 4.74 -13.48
C ILE A 596 23.01 5.42 -12.25
N PRO A 597 23.28 6.71 -12.03
CA PRO A 597 22.58 7.48 -11.02
C PRO A 597 21.06 7.46 -11.26
N ALA A 598 20.29 7.09 -10.24
CA ALA A 598 18.85 7.17 -10.29
C ALA A 598 18.42 8.64 -10.21
N LYS A 599 17.51 9.06 -11.10
CA LYS A 599 16.87 10.37 -11.03
C LYS A 599 15.66 10.38 -10.06
N VAL A 600 15.52 9.32 -9.26
CA VAL A 600 14.38 9.07 -8.38
C VAL A 600 14.78 9.28 -6.92
N SER A 601 14.21 10.29 -6.26
CA SER A 601 14.15 10.34 -4.81
C SER A 601 12.86 9.63 -4.38
N PHE A 602 12.92 8.39 -3.86
CA PHE A 602 11.70 7.74 -3.35
C PHE A 602 11.41 8.14 -1.91
#